data_AF-D4APS5-F1
#
_entry.id   AF-D4APS5-F1
#
_cell.length_a   1.000
_cell.length_b   1.000
_cell.length_c   1.000
_cell.angle_alpha   90.00
_cell.angle_beta   90.00
_cell.angle_gamma   90.00
#
_symmetry.space_group_name_H-M   'P 1'
#
loop_
_entity.id
_entity.type
_entity.pdbx_description
1 polymer ?
#
loop_
_entity_poly.entity_id
_entity_poly.type
_entity_poly.pdbx_seq_one_letter_code
_entity_poly.pdbx_strand_id
1 'polypeptide(L)'
;MATSRDSPAPVLPGRALGFLTLGASLHHVVTRLKSLPEIYKALELGYDIAKPLQEPVILQLPENGLRLRFDGPDQRLRLIEVLDFSKIPLVYKTHEVVKPSKSPSDPPGFGPGFRHIYNRLFGPTYPGEYTPPVAGETHGTYVLSYPGVAFSFSLLHSAWTEKQDFVSLMSSSAASAALSMAIFQGSSWSDGQSNLFTRQPQYPRSSALMGKNKESVADEVELVKVHEGGHIELIRRSSNPFWIIFGETTPQDLITELGPPDAIYRKSDSRILIHGEGEKNVAGTTNGGGNLPTPPTDPSDIDPQFDSALTDESEEDSGAATNEESALPSDCFYNYFSHGFDILVAPSTSGRRSPGSPTRELYATGGTPELVTSKIILHGNVPGSYPFNRHRRCRWMLHFGSNKETITSETPYGEISPILKERWRGSYASPAEEASFQRGMVLNRGWGETPGSSIELLGSWEENPSNKNKTDHNPEIPSSLGNTELYGFPGLLFEVLKNGSVNCLTVY
;
A
#
# COMPACT_ATOMS: atom_id res chain seq x y z
N MET A 1 -1.45 9.05 17.32
CA MET A 1 -2.70 9.13 16.59
C MET A 1 -3.75 8.41 17.39
N ALA A 2 -4.78 9.17 17.72
CA ALA A 2 -5.89 8.74 18.50
C ALA A 2 -6.66 7.63 17.76
N THR A 3 -7.09 6.58 18.47
CA THR A 3 -8.09 5.62 17.97
C THR A 3 -9.52 6.13 18.21
N SER A 4 -9.65 7.32 18.78
CA SER A 4 -10.88 8.02 19.13
C SER A 4 -10.62 9.53 19.00
N ARG A 5 -11.60 10.32 18.57
CA ARG A 5 -11.45 11.76 18.29
C ARG A 5 -10.86 12.58 19.46
N ASP A 6 -11.03 12.11 20.69
CA ASP A 6 -10.65 12.84 21.91
C ASP A 6 -9.37 12.31 22.60
N SER A 7 -8.76 11.24 22.10
CA SER A 7 -7.52 10.73 22.71
C SER A 7 -6.31 11.51 22.20
N PRO A 8 -5.42 12.04 23.07
CA PRO A 8 -4.21 12.70 22.60
C PRO A 8 -3.29 11.71 21.88
N ALA A 9 -2.71 12.14 20.76
CA ALA A 9 -1.73 11.40 20.01
C ALA A 9 -0.36 11.46 20.71
N PRO A 10 0.24 10.31 21.11
CA PRO A 10 1.53 10.32 21.76
C PRO A 10 2.64 10.63 20.75
N VAL A 11 3.48 11.61 21.09
CA VAL A 11 4.69 11.98 20.36
C VAL A 11 5.83 11.10 20.85
N LEU A 12 6.40 10.31 19.94
CA LEU A 12 7.56 9.46 20.20
C LEU A 12 8.72 9.94 19.30
N PRO A 13 9.62 10.80 19.81
CA PRO A 13 10.75 11.34 19.05
C PRO A 13 11.56 10.21 18.41
N GLY A 14 11.96 10.39 17.15
CA GLY A 14 12.74 9.39 16.42
C GLY A 14 11.95 8.16 15.98
N ARG A 15 10.65 8.09 16.29
CA ARG A 15 9.88 6.85 16.13
C ARG A 15 8.51 7.04 15.52
N ALA A 16 7.60 7.80 16.13
CA ALA A 16 6.20 7.77 15.74
C ALA A 16 5.35 8.94 16.27
N LEU A 17 4.18 9.12 15.66
CA LEU A 17 3.06 9.89 16.17
C LEU A 17 1.84 8.97 16.42
N GLY A 18 1.77 8.38 17.61
CA GLY A 18 1.00 7.15 17.92
C GLY A 18 1.18 6.06 16.88
N PHE A 19 0.13 5.65 16.15
CA PHE A 19 0.27 4.52 15.20
C PHE A 19 1.09 4.86 13.95
N LEU A 20 1.23 6.15 13.60
CA LEU A 20 2.07 6.57 12.48
C LEU A 20 3.53 6.40 12.85
N THR A 21 4.12 5.28 12.48
CA THR A 21 5.52 4.98 12.79
C THR A 21 6.39 5.29 11.60
N LEU A 22 7.49 6.01 11.83
CA LEU A 22 8.58 6.12 10.85
C LEU A 22 8.96 4.72 10.36
N GLY A 23 9.20 4.57 9.07
CA GLY A 23 9.37 3.29 8.44
C GLY A 23 8.07 2.54 8.13
N ALA A 24 6.86 2.94 8.54
CA ALA A 24 5.67 2.24 8.03
C ALA A 24 5.55 2.41 6.50
N SER A 25 5.01 1.42 5.79
CA SER A 25 4.77 1.55 4.35
C SER A 25 3.60 2.50 4.07
N LEU A 26 3.62 3.14 2.90
CA LEU A 26 2.52 3.99 2.43
C LEU A 26 1.20 3.22 2.42
N HIS A 27 1.22 1.98 1.92
CA HIS A 27 0.07 1.08 1.93
C HIS A 27 -0.48 0.85 3.33
N HIS A 28 0.38 0.54 4.31
CA HIS A 28 -0.05 0.32 5.69
C HIS A 28 -0.66 1.59 6.30
N VAL A 29 -0.01 2.74 6.12
CA VAL A 29 -0.48 4.02 6.66
C VAL A 29 -1.82 4.42 6.06
N VAL A 30 -1.94 4.43 4.73
CA VAL A 30 -3.18 4.83 4.04
C VAL A 30 -4.30 3.85 4.34
N THR A 31 -4.04 2.54 4.36
CA THR A 31 -5.06 1.53 4.75
C THR A 31 -5.55 1.76 6.17
N ARG A 32 -4.65 2.06 7.11
CA ARG A 32 -5.02 2.34 8.50
C ARG A 32 -5.82 3.65 8.63
N LEU A 33 -5.45 4.69 7.90
CA LEU A 33 -6.20 5.95 7.89
C LEU A 33 -7.61 5.75 7.30
N LYS A 34 -7.73 5.02 6.18
CA LYS A 34 -9.02 4.68 5.55
C LYS A 34 -9.93 3.85 6.45
N SER A 35 -9.36 3.02 7.33
CA SER A 35 -10.14 2.26 8.33
C SER A 35 -10.73 3.12 9.46
N LEU A 36 -10.40 4.42 9.50
CA LEU A 36 -10.84 5.37 10.53
C LEU A 36 -11.45 6.64 9.89
N PRO A 37 -12.52 6.51 9.07
CA PRO A 37 -13.06 7.61 8.27
C PRO A 37 -13.63 8.76 9.13
N GLU A 38 -14.09 8.46 10.35
CA GLU A 38 -14.59 9.48 11.29
C GLU A 38 -13.50 10.46 11.76
N ILE A 39 -12.24 10.02 11.76
CA ILE A 39 -11.09 10.79 12.24
C ILE A 39 -10.31 11.41 11.07
N TYR A 40 -10.15 10.67 9.96
CA TYR A 40 -9.37 11.09 8.79
C TYR A 40 -10.29 11.25 7.58
N LYS A 41 -10.92 12.43 7.49
CA LYS A 41 -11.95 12.72 6.48
C LYS A 41 -11.38 13.10 5.12
N ALA A 42 -10.18 13.66 5.09
CA ALA A 42 -9.53 14.13 3.87
C ALA A 42 -8.08 13.62 3.82
N LEU A 43 -7.76 12.90 2.75
CA LEU A 43 -6.42 12.40 2.43
C LEU A 43 -6.03 12.96 1.06
N GLU A 44 -5.03 13.83 1.03
CA GLU A 44 -4.51 14.40 -0.21
C GLU A 44 -3.14 13.80 -0.53
N LEU A 45 -3.02 13.19 -1.71
CA LEU A 45 -1.78 12.55 -2.15
C LEU A 45 -1.08 13.40 -3.21
N GLY A 46 0.11 13.91 -2.90
CA GLY A 46 1.01 14.57 -3.83
C GLY A 46 2.16 13.65 -4.24
N TYR A 47 2.44 13.57 -5.54
CA TYR A 47 3.55 12.79 -6.11
C TYR A 47 3.97 13.37 -7.46
N ASP A 48 5.19 13.06 -7.90
CA ASP A 48 5.65 13.41 -9.24
C ASP A 48 5.11 12.40 -10.27
N ILE A 49 4.35 12.88 -11.26
CA ILE A 49 3.71 12.03 -12.27
C ILE A 49 4.75 11.40 -13.22
N ALA A 50 5.86 12.08 -13.49
CA ALA A 50 6.92 11.57 -14.36
C ALA A 50 7.82 10.56 -13.63
N LYS A 51 8.03 10.75 -12.33
CA LYS A 51 8.97 9.95 -11.51
C LYS A 51 8.36 9.44 -10.19
N PRO A 52 7.22 8.73 -10.23
CA PRO A 52 6.46 8.37 -9.01
C PRO A 52 7.14 7.35 -8.10
N LEU A 53 8.20 6.69 -8.59
CA LEU A 53 8.98 5.68 -7.85
C LEU A 53 10.37 6.18 -7.43
N GLN A 54 10.78 7.37 -7.87
CA GLN A 54 12.06 7.97 -7.47
C GLN A 54 11.84 9.14 -6.52
N GLU A 55 10.88 10.00 -6.83
CA GLU A 55 10.58 11.18 -6.01
C GLU A 55 9.72 10.82 -4.79
N PRO A 56 9.83 11.58 -3.69
CA PRO A 56 9.02 11.37 -2.50
C PRO A 56 7.51 11.47 -2.75
N VAL A 57 6.74 10.66 -2.02
CA VAL A 57 5.28 10.75 -1.98
C VAL A 57 4.85 11.50 -0.73
N ILE A 58 4.00 12.50 -0.88
CA ILE A 58 3.51 13.35 0.20
C ILE A 58 2.03 13.02 0.46
N LEU A 59 1.71 12.66 1.69
CA LEU A 59 0.32 12.51 2.13
C LEU A 59 -0.02 13.65 3.09
N GLN A 60 -0.95 14.51 2.72
CA GLN A 60 -1.46 15.58 3.58
C GLN A 60 -2.79 15.16 4.19
N LEU A 61 -2.93 15.46 5.48
CA LEU A 61 -4.15 15.26 6.26
C LEU A 61 -4.60 16.66 6.73
N PRO A 62 -5.20 17.48 5.84
CA PRO A 62 -5.49 18.87 6.12
C PRO A 62 -6.43 19.05 7.32
N GLU A 63 -7.39 18.13 7.52
CA GLU A 63 -8.32 18.12 8.65
C GLU A 63 -7.66 17.74 9.98
N ASN A 64 -6.49 17.12 9.95
CA ASN A 64 -5.73 16.72 11.13
C ASN A 64 -4.46 17.57 11.34
N GLY A 65 -4.16 18.49 10.42
CA GLY A 65 -2.98 19.34 10.49
C GLY A 65 -1.67 18.57 10.31
N LEU A 66 -1.67 17.44 9.59
CA LEU A 66 -0.49 16.59 9.41
C LEU A 66 -0.01 16.54 7.96
N ARG A 67 1.31 16.40 7.79
CA ARG A 67 1.93 16.05 6.52
C ARG A 67 2.93 14.93 6.71
N LEU A 68 2.77 13.87 5.93
CA LEU A 68 3.60 12.66 5.97
C LEU A 68 4.39 12.59 4.68
N ARG A 69 5.69 12.29 4.77
CA ARG A 69 6.55 12.13 3.58
C ARG A 69 7.10 10.72 3.52
N PHE A 70 6.89 10.07 2.39
CA PHE A 70 7.40 8.74 2.08
C PHE A 70 8.51 8.84 1.04
N ASP A 71 9.49 7.94 1.08
CA ASP A 71 10.40 7.81 -0.06
C ASP A 71 9.68 7.29 -1.31
N GLY A 72 10.27 7.46 -2.50
CA GLY A 72 9.77 6.88 -3.74
C GLY A 72 10.01 5.36 -3.83
N PRO A 73 11.27 4.90 -3.69
CA PRO A 73 11.63 3.51 -4.01
C PRO A 73 10.99 2.40 -3.15
N ASP A 74 10.82 2.60 -1.84
CA ASP A 74 10.26 1.59 -0.92
C ASP A 74 8.96 2.05 -0.26
N GLN A 75 8.52 3.28 -0.57
CA GLN A 75 7.35 3.96 -0.04
C GLN A 75 7.30 3.92 1.50
N ARG A 76 8.43 4.24 2.13
CA ARG A 76 8.57 4.21 3.60
C ARG A 76 8.40 5.58 4.20
N LEU A 77 7.63 5.69 5.29
CA LEU A 77 7.43 6.94 6.01
C LEU A 77 8.76 7.45 6.58
N ARG A 78 9.24 8.60 6.08
CA ARG A 78 10.51 9.22 6.49
C ARG A 78 10.34 10.42 7.40
N LEU A 79 9.24 11.15 7.24
CA LEU A 79 8.96 12.37 8.00
C LEU A 79 7.50 12.44 8.39
N ILE A 80 7.24 12.81 9.64
CA ILE A 80 5.91 13.17 10.14
C ILE A 80 5.98 14.62 10.57
N GLU A 81 5.14 15.48 9.99
CA GLU A 81 5.07 16.89 10.30
C GLU A 81 3.69 17.21 10.87
N VAL A 82 3.67 17.91 12.00
CA VAL A 82 2.49 18.60 12.52
C VAL A 82 2.59 20.05 12.07
N LEU A 83 1.65 20.46 11.24
CA LEU A 83 1.55 21.79 10.64
C LEU A 83 0.52 22.68 11.34
N ASP A 84 -0.44 22.07 12.06
CA ASP A 84 -1.45 22.78 12.83
C ASP A 84 -1.73 21.99 14.11
N PHE A 85 -1.28 22.54 15.24
CA PHE A 85 -1.42 21.89 16.54
C PHE A 85 -2.85 21.95 17.10
N SER A 86 -3.75 22.74 16.50
CA SER A 86 -5.15 22.84 16.94
C SER A 86 -6.02 21.68 16.45
N LYS A 87 -5.58 21.00 15.39
CA LYS A 87 -6.35 19.95 14.70
C LYS A 87 -6.13 18.55 15.26
N ILE A 88 -5.13 18.37 16.12
CA ILE A 88 -4.86 17.09 16.76
C ILE A 88 -4.33 17.31 18.19
N PRO A 89 -4.96 16.71 19.22
CA PRO A 89 -4.42 16.77 20.57
C PRO A 89 -3.13 15.94 20.63
N LEU A 90 -2.09 16.47 21.26
CA LEU A 90 -0.76 15.86 21.28
C LEU A 90 -0.22 15.77 22.71
N VAL A 91 0.38 14.62 23.04
CA VAL A 91 0.99 14.39 24.36
C VAL A 91 2.42 13.86 24.20
N TYR A 92 3.33 14.38 25.00
CA TYR A 92 4.68 13.85 25.14
C TYR A 92 4.88 13.38 26.59
N LYS A 93 5.14 12.08 26.77
CA LYS A 93 5.12 11.41 28.09
C LYS A 93 3.76 11.63 28.77
N THR A 94 3.72 12.49 29.77
CA THR A 94 2.52 12.84 30.55
C THR A 94 2.07 14.29 30.34
N HIS A 95 2.76 15.04 29.48
CA HIS A 95 2.53 16.47 29.28
C HIS A 95 1.91 16.72 27.91
N GLU A 96 0.83 17.52 27.88
CA GLU A 96 0.29 18.03 26.63
C GLU A 96 1.34 18.89 25.92
N VAL A 97 1.46 18.68 24.60
CA VAL A 97 2.42 19.43 23.78
C VAL A 97 2.00 20.89 23.72
N VAL A 98 0.72 21.17 23.44
CA VAL A 98 0.16 22.53 23.52
C VAL A 98 -0.47 22.70 24.89
N LYS A 99 -0.16 23.80 25.57
CA LYS A 99 -0.84 24.15 26.81
C LYS A 99 -2.18 24.83 26.47
N PRO A 100 -3.32 24.37 27.00
CA PRO A 100 -4.58 25.08 26.83
C PRO A 100 -4.47 26.48 27.44
N SER A 101 -4.83 27.51 26.65
CA SER A 101 -4.89 28.88 27.16
C SER A 101 -5.88 28.95 28.31
N LYS A 102 -5.49 29.60 29.41
CA LYS A 102 -6.37 29.83 30.57
C LYS A 102 -7.14 31.16 30.46
N SER A 103 -6.79 32.01 29.50
CA SER A 103 -7.39 33.33 29.30
C SER A 103 -8.06 33.42 27.92
N PRO A 104 -9.35 33.80 27.86
CA PRO A 104 -10.04 34.03 26.59
C PRO A 104 -9.52 35.26 25.81
N SER A 105 -8.61 36.04 26.40
CA SER A 105 -7.96 37.22 25.80
C SER A 105 -6.64 36.93 25.10
N ASP A 106 -6.05 35.75 25.29
CA ASP A 106 -4.80 35.40 24.61
C ASP A 106 -5.14 35.06 23.15
N PRO A 107 -4.41 35.63 22.16
CA PRO A 107 -4.59 35.21 20.78
C PRO A 107 -4.37 33.69 20.71
N PRO A 108 -5.16 32.95 19.91
CA PRO A 108 -4.99 31.50 19.79
C PRO A 108 -3.55 31.21 19.37
N GLY A 109 -2.73 30.74 20.32
CA GLY A 109 -1.36 30.34 20.06
C GLY A 109 -1.42 29.08 19.22
N PHE A 110 -1.06 29.18 17.94
CA PHE A 110 -1.13 28.07 16.97
C PHE A 110 -0.17 26.91 17.26
N GLY A 111 0.57 26.93 18.38
CA GLY A 111 1.44 25.84 18.82
C GLY A 111 2.10 26.10 20.18
N PRO A 112 3.01 25.22 20.62
CA PRO A 112 3.70 25.35 21.89
C PRO A 112 4.75 26.48 21.90
N GLY A 113 4.77 27.29 22.95
CA GLY A 113 5.83 28.28 23.17
C GLY A 113 7.17 27.64 23.58
N PHE A 114 8.28 28.29 23.25
CA PHE A 114 9.63 27.82 23.56
C PHE A 114 9.80 27.42 25.04
N ARG A 115 9.36 28.26 25.99
CA ARG A 115 9.48 27.97 27.43
C ARG A 115 8.76 26.69 27.86
N HIS A 116 7.66 26.32 27.20
CA HIS A 116 6.95 25.07 27.51
C HIS A 116 7.74 23.87 27.00
N ILE A 117 8.22 23.94 25.76
CA ILE A 117 9.08 22.90 25.15
C ILE A 117 10.33 22.69 26.00
N TYR A 118 11.04 23.77 26.33
CA TYR A 118 12.31 23.75 27.07
C TYR A 118 12.12 23.29 28.52
N ASN A 119 11.13 23.81 29.26
CA ASN A 119 11.03 23.53 30.71
C ASN A 119 10.16 22.31 31.06
N ARG A 120 9.25 21.88 30.18
CA ARG A 120 8.26 20.83 30.50
C ARG A 120 8.34 19.60 29.61
N LEU A 121 8.73 19.77 28.34
CA LEU A 121 8.72 18.66 27.39
C LEU A 121 10.10 18.00 27.29
N PHE A 122 11.09 18.71 26.74
CA PHE A 122 12.34 18.10 26.30
C PHE A 122 13.59 18.50 27.10
N GLY A 123 13.53 19.60 27.84
CA GLY A 123 14.66 20.05 28.67
C GLY A 123 15.66 20.92 27.92
N PRO A 124 16.84 21.16 28.53
CA PRO A 124 17.94 21.90 27.91
C PRO A 124 18.42 21.26 26.60
N THR A 125 18.79 22.09 25.64
CA THR A 125 19.32 21.68 24.34
C THR A 125 20.36 22.67 23.84
N TYR A 126 21.00 22.33 22.72
CA TYR A 126 21.93 23.20 22.00
C TYR A 126 21.18 24.29 21.21
N PRO A 127 21.86 25.38 20.83
CA PRO A 127 21.31 26.35 19.90
C PRO A 127 20.79 25.67 18.62
N GLY A 128 19.68 26.20 18.11
CA GLY A 128 19.03 25.75 16.90
C GLY A 128 19.60 26.39 15.65
N GLU A 129 19.04 26.02 14.51
CA GLU A 129 19.46 26.52 13.19
C GLU A 129 18.56 27.68 12.78
N TYR A 130 19.16 28.77 12.30
CA TYR A 130 18.43 29.93 11.79
C TYR A 130 18.57 30.05 10.28
N THR A 131 17.42 30.16 9.63
CA THR A 131 17.32 30.49 8.21
C THR A 131 16.80 31.92 8.08
N PRO A 132 17.56 32.84 7.46
CA PRO A 132 17.12 34.22 7.28
C PRO A 132 15.88 34.31 6.37
N PRO A 133 15.09 35.39 6.48
CA PRO A 133 13.96 35.64 5.59
C PRO A 133 14.40 35.74 4.12
N VAL A 134 13.47 35.47 3.21
CA VAL A 134 13.61 35.86 1.80
C VAL A 134 13.59 37.39 1.70
N ALA A 135 14.28 37.96 0.70
CA ALA A 135 14.39 39.41 0.53
C ALA A 135 13.00 40.10 0.54
N GLY A 136 12.78 40.98 1.53
CA GLY A 136 11.52 41.71 1.72
C GLY A 136 10.70 41.26 2.94
N GLU A 137 11.00 40.11 3.53
CA GLU A 137 10.36 39.64 4.77
C GLU A 137 11.14 40.04 6.02
N THR A 138 10.44 40.22 7.13
CA THR A 138 11.03 40.63 8.42
C THR A 138 11.32 39.47 9.37
N HIS A 139 10.82 38.27 9.05
CA HIS A 139 10.89 37.10 9.93
C HIS A 139 11.60 35.94 9.24
N GLY A 140 12.64 35.42 9.89
CA GLY A 140 13.26 34.16 9.50
C GLY A 140 12.66 32.97 10.22
N THR A 141 13.16 31.78 9.90
CA THR A 141 12.78 30.53 10.56
C THR A 141 13.89 30.10 11.51
N TYR A 142 13.55 29.88 12.77
CA TYR A 142 14.46 29.26 13.75
C TYR A 142 13.99 27.85 14.07
N VAL A 143 14.84 26.85 13.86
CA VAL A 143 14.53 25.44 14.10
C VAL A 143 15.25 24.96 15.37
N LEU A 144 14.49 24.73 16.43
CA LEU A 144 15.00 24.12 17.66
C LEU A 144 14.95 22.61 17.53
N SER A 145 16.09 21.94 17.71
CA SER A 145 16.20 20.50 17.51
C SER A 145 16.49 19.73 18.80
N TYR A 146 15.90 18.55 18.88
CA TYR A 146 16.23 17.47 19.82
C TYR A 146 16.42 16.17 19.01
N PRO A 147 17.00 15.12 19.61
CA PRO A 147 17.09 13.83 18.95
C PRO A 147 15.71 13.32 18.49
N GLY A 148 15.53 13.24 17.17
CA GLY A 148 14.34 12.74 16.50
C GLY A 148 13.09 13.61 16.54
N VAL A 149 13.18 14.86 17.02
CA VAL A 149 12.09 15.84 16.96
C VAL A 149 12.62 17.27 16.82
N ALA A 150 11.95 18.11 16.05
CA ALA A 150 12.30 19.52 15.88
C ALA A 150 11.05 20.41 15.86
N PHE A 151 11.22 21.66 16.27
CA PHE A 151 10.18 22.68 16.30
C PHE A 151 10.64 23.91 15.52
N SER A 152 9.80 24.38 14.61
CA SER A 152 10.08 25.57 13.79
C SER A 152 9.33 26.77 14.34
N PHE A 153 10.02 27.89 14.50
CA PHE A 153 9.48 29.15 15.02
C PHE A 153 9.70 30.27 14.00
N SER A 154 8.76 31.21 13.94
CA SER A 154 9.00 32.49 13.30
C SER A 154 9.82 33.37 14.25
N LEU A 155 10.90 33.96 13.75
CA LEU A 155 11.81 34.80 14.54
C LEU A 155 12.09 36.10 13.79
N LEU A 156 11.88 37.23 14.48
CA LEU A 156 12.18 38.56 13.94
C LEU A 156 13.67 38.67 13.57
N HIS A 157 13.97 38.93 12.31
CA HIS A 157 15.33 38.93 11.79
C HIS A 157 16.23 39.99 12.46
N SER A 158 15.67 41.17 12.77
CA SER A 158 16.42 42.25 13.43
C SER A 158 16.84 41.93 14.86
N ALA A 159 16.20 40.94 15.50
CA ALA A 159 16.54 40.49 16.84
C ALA A 159 17.57 39.34 16.84
N TRP A 160 17.86 38.74 15.69
CA TRP A 160 18.78 37.60 15.60
C TRP A 160 20.23 38.07 15.54
N THR A 161 21.10 37.45 16.35
CA THR A 161 22.56 37.54 16.22
C THR A 161 23.22 36.22 16.62
N GLU A 162 24.31 35.84 15.96
CA GLU A 162 25.01 34.56 16.19
C GLU A 162 25.59 34.42 17.62
N LYS A 163 25.90 35.53 18.28
CA LYS A 163 26.55 35.57 19.61
C LYS A 163 25.57 35.67 20.78
N GLN A 164 24.27 35.80 20.52
CA GLN A 164 23.28 35.99 21.57
C GLN A 164 22.86 34.67 22.21
N ASP A 165 22.57 34.72 23.51
CA ASP A 165 21.97 33.60 24.21
C ASP A 165 20.58 33.29 23.62
N PHE A 166 20.48 32.13 22.97
CA PHE A 166 19.26 31.70 22.28
C PHE A 166 18.10 31.48 23.25
N VAL A 167 18.36 31.11 24.51
CA VAL A 167 17.31 30.90 25.52
C VAL A 167 16.59 32.21 25.81
N SER A 168 17.36 33.28 26.00
CA SER A 168 16.84 34.65 26.19
C SER A 168 16.11 35.14 24.95
N LEU A 169 16.67 34.91 23.75
CA LEU A 169 16.07 35.31 22.47
C LEU A 169 14.72 34.61 22.22
N MET A 170 14.68 33.28 22.33
CA MET A 170 13.48 32.47 22.10
C MET A 170 12.43 32.61 23.22
N SER A 171 12.82 33.13 24.38
CA SER A 171 11.92 33.47 25.48
C SER A 171 11.35 34.89 25.40
N SER A 172 11.80 35.70 24.45
CA SER A 172 11.35 37.07 24.24
C SER A 172 10.14 37.14 23.30
N SER A 173 9.58 38.35 23.12
CA SER A 173 8.50 38.59 22.15
C SER A 173 8.97 38.56 20.68
N ALA A 174 10.27 38.41 20.42
CA ALA A 174 10.80 38.33 19.06
C ALA A 174 10.55 36.97 18.39
N ALA A 175 10.29 35.91 19.18
CA ALA A 175 10.00 34.57 18.71
C ALA A 175 8.51 34.26 18.89
N SER A 176 7.91 33.63 17.87
CA SER A 176 6.52 33.14 17.95
C SER A 176 6.41 31.88 18.82
N ALA A 177 5.18 31.38 18.99
CA ALA A 177 4.99 29.97 19.29
C ALA A 177 5.44 29.09 18.11
N ALA A 178 5.69 27.80 18.35
CA ALA A 178 6.11 26.89 17.28
C ALA A 178 5.01 26.81 16.20
N LEU A 179 5.41 26.99 14.95
CA LEU A 179 4.55 26.89 13.76
C LEU A 179 4.39 25.45 13.30
N SER A 180 5.42 24.61 13.52
CA SER A 180 5.37 23.20 13.17
C SER A 180 6.25 22.35 14.07
N MET A 181 5.97 21.05 14.09
CA MET A 181 6.79 20.02 14.72
C MET A 181 7.10 18.93 13.70
N ALA A 182 8.35 18.53 13.61
CA ALA A 182 8.80 17.43 12.76
C ALA A 182 9.29 16.26 13.61
N ILE A 183 8.89 15.03 13.26
CA ILE A 183 9.38 13.78 13.84
C ILE A 183 10.09 13.02 12.73
N PHE A 184 11.37 12.71 12.95
CA PHE A 184 12.29 12.17 11.96
C PHE A 184 13.30 11.24 12.64
N GLN A 185 14.02 10.42 11.88
CA GLN A 185 15.15 9.64 12.41
C GLN A 185 16.43 10.48 12.33
N GLY A 186 17.05 10.80 13.46
CA GLY A 186 18.33 11.49 13.52
C GLY A 186 18.64 12.12 14.87
N SER A 187 19.89 12.53 15.06
CA SER A 187 20.34 13.19 16.30
C SER A 187 19.99 14.68 16.35
N SER A 188 19.83 15.32 15.19
CA SER A 188 19.44 16.73 15.04
C SER A 188 18.65 16.93 13.74
N TRP A 189 18.03 18.10 13.57
CA TRP A 189 17.26 18.43 12.37
C TRP A 189 18.13 18.44 11.11
N SER A 190 19.31 19.07 11.16
CA SER A 190 20.28 19.00 10.05
C SER A 190 20.65 17.56 9.69
N ASP A 191 20.97 16.69 10.66
CA ASP A 191 21.26 15.28 10.40
C ASP A 191 20.06 14.55 9.75
N GLY A 192 18.86 14.77 10.29
CA GLY A 192 17.63 14.19 9.79
C GLY A 192 17.30 14.64 8.36
N GLN A 193 17.46 15.93 8.07
CA GLN A 193 17.16 16.51 6.76
C GLN A 193 18.16 16.05 5.69
N SER A 194 19.46 16.05 5.99
CA SER A 194 20.50 15.61 5.04
C SER A 194 20.38 14.13 4.67
N ASN A 195 19.82 13.31 5.57
CA ASN A 195 19.74 11.86 5.38
C ASN A 195 18.30 11.34 5.22
N LEU A 196 17.32 12.22 5.00
CA LEU A 196 15.90 11.89 5.13
C LEU A 196 15.46 10.71 4.25
N PHE A 197 15.92 10.69 3.01
CA PHE A 197 15.57 9.67 2.00
C PHE A 197 16.71 8.68 1.70
N THR A 198 17.89 8.88 2.29
CA THR A 198 19.07 8.02 2.08
C THR A 198 19.32 7.08 3.26
N ARG A 199 18.87 7.43 4.46
CA ARG A 199 19.02 6.60 5.66
C ARG A 199 18.21 5.32 5.55
N GLN A 200 18.83 4.18 5.86
CA GLN A 200 18.14 2.90 5.89
C GLN A 200 17.05 2.88 6.98
N PRO A 201 15.79 2.52 6.65
CA PRO A 201 14.70 2.53 7.62
C PRO A 201 14.87 1.45 8.70
N GLN A 202 14.94 1.89 9.96
CA GLN A 202 15.16 1.00 11.10
C GLN A 202 13.93 0.21 11.57
N TYR A 203 12.73 0.70 11.28
CA TYR A 203 11.47 0.08 11.70
C TYR A 203 10.86 -0.75 10.57
N PRO A 204 10.02 -1.77 10.86
CA PRO A 204 9.33 -2.58 9.85
C PRO A 204 8.28 -1.79 9.06
N ARG A 205 7.85 -2.33 7.92
CA ARG A 205 6.77 -1.78 7.05
C ARG A 205 5.41 -1.86 7.73
N SER A 206 5.22 -2.88 8.57
CA SER A 206 4.00 -3.09 9.36
C SER A 206 4.26 -2.83 10.84
N SER A 207 3.38 -2.06 11.48
CA SER A 207 3.43 -1.83 12.92
C SER A 207 3.21 -3.10 13.76
N ALA A 208 2.60 -4.14 13.19
CA ALA A 208 2.37 -5.43 13.86
C ALA A 208 3.69 -6.10 14.30
N LEU A 209 4.77 -5.91 13.53
CA LEU A 209 6.10 -6.48 13.80
C LEU A 209 6.88 -5.74 14.90
N MET A 210 6.34 -4.64 15.43
CA MET A 210 6.98 -3.85 16.49
C MET A 210 6.58 -4.31 17.90
N GLY A 211 5.58 -5.19 18.03
CA GLY A 211 5.04 -5.68 19.30
C GLY A 211 5.90 -6.73 19.99
N LYS A 212 5.51 -7.13 21.20
CA LYS A 212 6.19 -8.19 21.98
C LYS A 212 5.91 -9.61 21.45
N ASN A 213 4.86 -9.79 20.65
CA ASN A 213 4.45 -11.08 20.07
C ASN A 213 5.08 -11.31 18.69
N LYS A 214 6.41 -11.15 18.57
CA LYS A 214 7.09 -11.30 17.28
C LYS A 214 7.01 -12.72 16.71
N GLU A 215 6.88 -13.73 17.57
CA GLU A 215 6.87 -15.13 17.17
C GLU A 215 5.58 -15.57 16.46
N SER A 216 4.46 -14.83 16.61
CA SER A 216 3.18 -15.20 16.00
C SER A 216 2.89 -14.49 14.68
N VAL A 217 3.74 -13.55 14.25
CA VAL A 217 3.52 -12.76 13.04
C VAL A 217 4.58 -13.14 12.02
N ALA A 218 4.14 -13.48 10.81
CA ALA A 218 5.05 -13.80 9.72
C ALA A 218 6.01 -12.65 9.44
N ASP A 219 7.26 -12.99 9.16
CA ASP A 219 8.31 -12.00 8.91
C ASP A 219 8.04 -11.21 7.62
N GLU A 220 8.53 -9.98 7.54
CA GLU A 220 8.31 -9.17 6.34
C GLU A 220 9.31 -9.52 5.23
N VAL A 221 8.78 -9.73 4.02
CA VAL A 221 9.58 -9.74 2.79
C VAL A 221 10.00 -8.31 2.44
N GLU A 222 11.30 -8.06 2.25
CA GLU A 222 11.87 -6.76 1.91
C GLU A 222 12.23 -6.61 0.44
N LEU A 223 12.62 -7.71 -0.21
CA LEU A 223 13.03 -7.74 -1.62
C LEU A 223 12.74 -9.12 -2.22
N VAL A 224 12.25 -9.14 -3.46
CA VAL A 224 12.08 -10.36 -4.26
C VAL A 224 13.15 -10.41 -5.34
N LYS A 225 13.99 -11.44 -5.34
CA LYS A 225 14.93 -11.68 -6.43
C LYS A 225 14.39 -12.78 -7.33
N VAL A 226 14.27 -12.47 -8.61
CA VAL A 226 13.81 -13.39 -9.64
C VAL A 226 15.03 -13.99 -10.31
N HIS A 227 15.21 -15.29 -10.16
CA HIS A 227 16.30 -16.07 -10.76
C HIS A 227 15.78 -16.86 -11.96
N GLU A 228 16.70 -17.46 -12.73
CA GLU A 228 16.34 -18.31 -13.87
C GLU A 228 15.69 -19.64 -13.44
N GLY A 229 14.94 -20.26 -14.35
CA GLY A 229 14.38 -21.60 -14.13
C GLY A 229 13.23 -21.68 -13.13
N GLY A 230 12.53 -20.57 -12.86
CA GLY A 230 11.37 -20.54 -11.96
C GLY A 230 11.71 -20.46 -10.47
N HIS A 231 12.92 -20.00 -10.13
CA HIS A 231 13.37 -19.81 -8.76
C HIS A 231 13.18 -18.36 -8.32
N ILE A 232 12.47 -18.15 -7.21
CA ILE A 232 12.20 -16.83 -6.64
C ILE A 232 12.72 -16.82 -5.21
N GLU A 233 13.65 -15.91 -4.92
CA GLU A 233 14.25 -15.75 -3.58
C GLU A 233 13.60 -14.55 -2.88
N LEU A 234 12.89 -14.82 -1.79
CA LEU A 234 12.28 -13.81 -0.93
C LEU A 234 13.25 -13.44 0.19
N ILE A 235 13.81 -12.24 0.13
CA ILE A 235 14.68 -11.70 1.19
C ILE A 235 13.78 -11.19 2.31
N ARG A 236 13.94 -11.77 3.50
CA ARG A 236 13.15 -11.42 4.69
C ARG A 236 13.96 -10.54 5.64
N ARG A 237 13.27 -9.75 6.46
CA ARG A 237 13.90 -8.79 7.37
C ARG A 237 14.70 -9.44 8.50
N SER A 238 14.17 -10.50 9.09
CA SER A 238 14.71 -11.11 10.31
C SER A 238 15.10 -12.58 10.12
N SER A 239 14.43 -13.27 9.21
CA SER A 239 14.53 -14.70 8.94
C SER A 239 15.40 -14.96 7.72
N ASN A 240 15.82 -16.21 7.54
CA ASN A 240 16.58 -16.63 6.35
C ASN A 240 15.78 -16.39 5.06
N PRO A 241 16.43 -16.19 3.90
CA PRO A 241 15.71 -16.13 2.63
C PRO A 241 14.83 -17.36 2.39
N PHE A 242 13.63 -17.15 1.84
CA PHE A 242 12.71 -18.23 1.46
C PHE A 242 12.69 -18.37 -0.06
N TRP A 243 12.83 -19.60 -0.56
CA TRP A 243 12.83 -19.90 -1.98
C TRP A 243 11.49 -20.47 -2.41
N ILE A 244 10.84 -19.80 -3.36
CA ILE A 244 9.70 -20.34 -4.09
C ILE A 244 10.25 -20.93 -5.39
N ILE A 245 9.98 -22.21 -5.62
CA ILE A 245 10.38 -22.96 -6.81
C ILE A 245 9.10 -23.36 -7.53
N PHE A 246 8.91 -22.84 -8.75
CA PHE A 246 7.73 -23.16 -9.54
C PHE A 246 7.66 -24.66 -9.86
N GLY A 247 6.49 -25.25 -9.67
CA GLY A 247 6.25 -26.68 -9.82
C GLY A 247 6.58 -27.52 -8.58
N GLU A 248 7.20 -26.94 -7.54
CA GLU A 248 7.60 -27.68 -6.33
C GLU A 248 7.01 -27.09 -5.05
N THR A 249 7.04 -25.76 -4.88
CA THR A 249 6.57 -25.12 -3.64
C THR A 249 5.06 -25.24 -3.47
N THR A 250 4.63 -25.83 -2.36
CA THR A 250 3.23 -26.12 -2.05
C THR A 250 2.55 -24.97 -1.29
N PRO A 251 1.20 -24.93 -1.23
CA PRO A 251 0.47 -24.02 -0.35
C PRO A 251 0.89 -24.09 1.11
N GLN A 252 1.22 -25.28 1.61
CA GLN A 252 1.62 -25.45 3.00
C GLN A 252 2.95 -24.76 3.27
N ASP A 253 3.90 -24.84 2.33
CA ASP A 253 5.18 -24.13 2.42
C ASP A 253 4.95 -22.62 2.46
N LEU A 254 4.08 -22.10 1.59
CA LEU A 254 3.73 -20.67 1.56
C LEU A 254 3.13 -20.21 2.89
N ILE A 255 2.16 -20.93 3.44
CA ILE A 255 1.51 -20.57 4.72
C ILE A 255 2.49 -20.65 5.88
N THR A 256 3.39 -21.65 5.86
CA THR A 256 4.39 -21.85 6.92
C THR A 256 5.41 -20.71 6.94
N GLU A 257 5.86 -20.26 5.78
CA GLU A 257 6.93 -19.25 5.68
C GLU A 257 6.43 -17.80 5.61
N LEU A 258 5.23 -17.56 5.05
CA LEU A 258 4.64 -16.23 4.83
C LEU A 258 3.41 -15.96 5.71
N GLY A 259 2.93 -16.94 6.47
CA GLY A 259 1.66 -16.85 7.17
C GLY A 259 0.45 -17.03 6.23
N PRO A 260 -0.78 -16.95 6.76
CA PRO A 260 -1.97 -17.06 5.94
C PRO A 260 -2.06 -15.89 4.92
N PRO A 261 -2.53 -16.14 3.69
CA PRO A 261 -2.77 -15.06 2.73
C PRO A 261 -3.85 -14.11 3.24
N ASP A 262 -3.74 -12.83 2.87
CA ASP A 262 -4.75 -11.81 3.22
C ASP A 262 -6.10 -12.11 2.52
N ALA A 263 -6.07 -12.74 1.34
CA ALA A 263 -7.25 -13.25 0.65
C ALA A 263 -6.91 -14.42 -0.29
N ILE A 264 -7.87 -15.32 -0.53
CA ILE A 264 -7.77 -16.38 -1.53
C ILE A 264 -8.80 -16.13 -2.63
N TYR A 265 -8.34 -16.03 -3.87
CA TYR A 265 -9.21 -15.89 -5.04
C TYR A 265 -9.14 -17.15 -5.90
N ARG A 266 -10.26 -17.83 -6.09
CA ARG A 266 -10.33 -19.01 -6.98
C ARG A 266 -10.65 -18.55 -8.38
N LYS A 267 -9.85 -18.99 -9.35
CA LYS A 267 -10.09 -18.70 -10.76
C LYS A 267 -11.37 -19.41 -11.18
N SER A 268 -12.39 -18.67 -11.59
CA SER A 268 -13.61 -19.26 -12.10
C SER A 268 -13.34 -19.83 -13.49
N ASP A 269 -13.77 -21.06 -13.74
CA ASP A 269 -13.64 -21.68 -15.05
C ASP A 269 -14.66 -21.06 -16.03
N SER A 270 -14.29 -19.96 -16.69
CA SER A 270 -15.15 -19.26 -17.65
C SER A 270 -15.40 -20.04 -18.96
N ARG A 271 -14.91 -21.29 -19.07
CA ARG A 271 -15.16 -22.16 -20.23
C ARG A 271 -16.65 -22.48 -20.49
N ILE A 272 -17.53 -22.23 -19.52
CA ILE A 272 -18.97 -22.52 -19.65
C ILE A 272 -19.77 -21.39 -20.33
N LEU A 273 -19.19 -20.20 -20.56
CA LEU A 273 -19.91 -19.04 -21.10
C LEU A 273 -19.81 -18.88 -22.63
N ILE A 274 -19.08 -19.77 -23.33
CA ILE A 274 -18.85 -19.64 -24.80
C ILE A 274 -19.64 -20.69 -25.61
N HIS A 275 -20.41 -21.58 -24.98
CA HIS A 275 -21.26 -22.56 -25.68
C HIS A 275 -22.67 -22.64 -25.10
N GLY A 276 -23.45 -21.58 -25.35
CA GLY A 276 -24.86 -21.49 -25.00
C GLY A 276 -25.74 -20.93 -26.12
N GLU A 277 -25.35 -21.06 -27.39
CA GLU A 277 -26.25 -20.82 -28.52
C GLU A 277 -26.32 -22.08 -29.39
N GLY A 278 -26.98 -23.09 -28.83
CA GLY A 278 -27.50 -24.24 -29.56
C GLY A 278 -29.01 -24.12 -29.70
N GLU A 279 -29.44 -23.68 -30.88
CA GLU A 279 -30.72 -24.01 -31.53
C GLU A 279 -32.02 -23.90 -30.72
N LYS A 280 -32.79 -22.81 -30.92
CA LYS A 280 -34.22 -22.93 -31.24
C LYS A 280 -34.66 -21.89 -32.26
N ASN A 281 -35.00 -22.40 -33.44
CA ASN A 281 -35.61 -21.69 -34.54
C ASN A 281 -37.15 -21.74 -34.41
N VAL A 282 -37.78 -20.59 -34.73
CA VAL A 282 -39.09 -20.42 -35.38
C VAL A 282 -40.38 -20.19 -34.54
N ALA A 283 -40.85 -18.95 -34.70
CA ALA A 283 -42.23 -18.44 -34.90
C ALA A 283 -43.14 -18.09 -33.69
N GLY A 284 -43.56 -16.82 -33.68
CA GLY A 284 -45.00 -16.51 -33.62
C GLY A 284 -45.48 -15.43 -32.65
N THR A 285 -45.42 -14.17 -33.10
CA THR A 285 -46.50 -13.15 -33.02
C THR A 285 -47.02 -12.58 -31.66
N THR A 286 -46.83 -11.26 -31.55
CA THR A 286 -47.79 -10.18 -31.21
C THR A 286 -48.16 -9.78 -29.76
N ASN A 287 -47.86 -8.50 -29.48
CA ASN A 287 -48.65 -7.44 -28.83
C ASN A 287 -49.23 -7.62 -27.41
N GLY A 288 -48.75 -6.74 -26.51
CA GLY A 288 -49.59 -5.65 -26.01
C GLY A 288 -50.29 -5.84 -24.65
N GLY A 289 -49.77 -5.13 -23.65
CA GLY A 289 -50.59 -4.29 -22.77
C GLY A 289 -51.29 -4.92 -21.57
N GLY A 290 -50.90 -4.45 -20.38
CA GLY A 290 -51.88 -3.92 -19.43
C GLY A 290 -52.21 -4.76 -18.19
N ASN A 291 -52.05 -4.08 -17.06
CA ASN A 291 -52.80 -4.16 -15.80
C ASN A 291 -52.47 -5.25 -14.76
N LEU A 292 -51.78 -4.77 -13.73
CA LEU A 292 -52.06 -5.08 -12.32
C LEU A 292 -53.53 -4.72 -11.95
N PRO A 293 -54.06 -5.34 -10.89
CA PRO A 293 -54.43 -4.52 -9.74
C PRO A 293 -54.06 -5.16 -8.38
N THR A 294 -53.43 -4.36 -7.52
CA THR A 294 -53.42 -4.47 -6.05
C THR A 294 -54.71 -3.90 -5.46
N PRO A 295 -55.23 -4.40 -4.32
CA PRO A 295 -55.20 -3.63 -3.06
C PRO A 295 -55.33 -4.52 -1.77
N PRO A 296 -55.44 -4.00 -0.51
CA PRO A 296 -55.07 -2.70 0.07
C PRO A 296 -54.20 -2.80 1.36
N THR A 297 -53.71 -1.64 1.79
CA THR A 297 -53.00 -1.26 3.03
C THR A 297 -53.86 -1.25 4.32
N ASP A 298 -53.26 -1.56 5.48
CA ASP A 298 -53.33 -0.71 6.70
C ASP A 298 -52.21 -1.07 7.72
N PRO A 299 -51.76 -0.14 8.60
CA PRO A 299 -50.46 -0.14 9.28
C PRO A 299 -50.52 -0.51 10.77
N SER A 300 -49.37 -0.86 11.34
CA SER A 300 -49.02 -0.51 12.73
C SER A 300 -47.53 -0.75 12.97
N ASP A 301 -46.86 0.29 13.45
CA ASP A 301 -45.51 0.28 14.01
C ASP A 301 -45.43 -0.62 15.25
N ILE A 302 -44.24 -1.23 15.47
CA ILE A 302 -43.45 -1.19 16.72
C ILE A 302 -42.16 -1.98 16.45
N ASP A 303 -41.02 -1.29 16.52
CA ASP A 303 -39.68 -1.87 16.73
C ASP A 303 -39.52 -2.15 18.24
N PRO A 304 -38.86 -3.23 18.68
CA PRO A 304 -37.50 -3.01 19.17
C PRO A 304 -36.52 -4.20 18.98
N GLN A 305 -35.31 -3.86 18.51
CA GLN A 305 -34.05 -3.98 19.27
C GLN A 305 -33.47 -5.38 19.60
N PHE A 306 -32.23 -5.58 19.12
CA PHE A 306 -31.10 -6.33 19.67
C PHE A 306 -31.36 -7.17 20.95
N ASP A 307 -31.04 -8.47 20.90
CA ASP A 307 -29.99 -9.00 21.77
C ASP A 307 -29.36 -10.31 21.30
N SER A 308 -28.12 -10.47 21.70
CA SER A 308 -27.22 -11.58 21.41
C SER A 308 -27.36 -12.76 22.37
N ALA A 309 -26.96 -13.93 21.85
CA ALA A 309 -26.22 -15.00 22.53
C ALA A 309 -26.98 -16.13 23.26
N LEU A 310 -26.47 -17.33 22.96
CA LEU A 310 -26.38 -18.57 23.74
C LEU A 310 -27.40 -19.70 23.46
N THR A 311 -26.82 -20.74 22.82
CA THR A 311 -26.90 -22.17 23.12
C THR A 311 -28.27 -22.82 23.24
N ASP A 312 -28.60 -23.67 22.25
CA ASP A 312 -29.29 -24.92 22.55
C ASP A 312 -28.75 -26.03 21.63
N GLU A 313 -28.31 -27.12 22.26
CA GLU A 313 -27.84 -28.32 21.59
C GLU A 313 -29.05 -29.20 21.29
N SER A 314 -29.22 -29.59 20.03
CA SER A 314 -30.20 -30.61 19.65
C SER A 314 -29.68 -31.35 18.42
N GLU A 315 -28.98 -32.44 18.68
CA GLU A 315 -28.74 -33.49 17.69
C GLU A 315 -30.06 -34.21 17.41
N GLU A 316 -30.65 -34.02 16.23
CA GLU A 316 -31.46 -35.07 15.60
C GLU A 316 -31.18 -35.13 14.10
N ASP A 317 -30.61 -36.27 13.74
CA ASP A 317 -30.29 -36.81 12.42
C ASP A 317 -31.49 -36.78 11.46
N SER A 318 -31.37 -36.03 10.37
CA SER A 318 -32.22 -36.21 9.20
C SER A 318 -31.47 -35.91 7.90
N GLY A 319 -31.00 -36.98 7.26
CA GLY A 319 -30.94 -37.08 5.80
C GLY A 319 -29.79 -36.31 5.14
N ALA A 320 -28.64 -36.97 5.05
CA ALA A 320 -27.53 -36.60 4.19
C ALA A 320 -27.99 -36.39 2.72
N ALA A 321 -28.07 -35.12 2.31
CA ALA A 321 -27.89 -34.71 0.93
C ALA A 321 -26.47 -34.19 0.79
N THR A 322 -25.53 -35.12 0.63
CA THR A 322 -24.16 -34.86 0.20
C THR A 322 -24.18 -34.20 -1.18
N ASN A 323 -24.13 -32.86 -1.21
CA ASN A 323 -23.51 -32.13 -2.30
C ASN A 323 -22.05 -31.84 -1.92
N GLU A 324 -21.31 -32.89 -1.56
CA GLU A 324 -19.86 -32.91 -1.78
C GLU A 324 -19.65 -33.21 -3.27
N GLU A 325 -19.94 -32.22 -4.11
CA GLU A 325 -19.37 -32.21 -5.44
C GLU A 325 -17.87 -31.99 -5.21
N SER A 326 -17.10 -33.07 -5.34
CA SER A 326 -15.65 -33.10 -5.22
C SER A 326 -15.03 -32.08 -6.18
N ALA A 327 -14.90 -30.83 -5.72
CA ALA A 327 -14.30 -29.78 -6.50
C ALA A 327 -12.84 -30.19 -6.71
N LEU A 328 -12.51 -30.53 -7.95
CA LEU A 328 -11.13 -30.72 -8.39
C LEU A 328 -10.29 -29.54 -7.87
N PRO A 329 -9.03 -29.75 -7.46
CA PRO A 329 -8.18 -28.64 -7.02
C PRO A 329 -8.15 -27.59 -8.13
N SER A 330 -8.78 -26.44 -7.89
CA SER A 330 -8.90 -25.37 -8.87
C SER A 330 -7.80 -24.36 -8.65
N ASP A 331 -7.32 -23.77 -9.75
CA ASP A 331 -6.35 -22.69 -9.74
C ASP A 331 -6.81 -21.58 -8.79
N CYS A 332 -5.95 -21.18 -7.86
CA CYS A 332 -6.27 -20.10 -6.94
C CYS A 332 -5.06 -19.20 -6.65
N PHE A 333 -5.35 -17.92 -6.49
CA PHE A 333 -4.40 -16.91 -6.07
C PHE A 333 -4.42 -16.75 -4.56
N TYR A 334 -3.24 -16.87 -3.95
CA TYR A 334 -2.97 -16.48 -2.58
C TYR A 334 -2.47 -15.05 -2.63
N ASN A 335 -3.29 -14.12 -2.13
CA ASN A 335 -3.02 -12.70 -2.21
C ASN A 335 -2.38 -12.24 -0.91
N TYR A 336 -1.17 -11.70 -0.98
CA TYR A 336 -0.46 -11.13 0.16
C TYR A 336 -0.37 -9.61 -0.03
N PHE A 337 -1.48 -8.91 0.20
CA PHE A 337 -1.60 -7.45 0.10
C PHE A 337 -0.52 -6.74 0.92
N SER A 338 -0.25 -7.24 2.12
CA SER A 338 0.73 -6.69 3.04
C SER A 338 2.19 -6.97 2.63
N HIS A 339 2.44 -7.98 1.79
CA HIS A 339 3.76 -8.23 1.20
C HIS A 339 3.96 -7.58 -0.17
N GLY A 340 2.88 -7.37 -0.91
CA GLY A 340 2.88 -6.73 -2.22
C GLY A 340 2.87 -7.69 -3.40
N PHE A 341 2.50 -8.96 -3.20
CA PHE A 341 2.49 -9.94 -4.27
C PHE A 341 1.34 -10.94 -4.15
N ASP A 342 0.97 -11.54 -5.28
CA ASP A 342 0.02 -12.65 -5.36
C ASP A 342 0.71 -13.89 -5.92
N ILE A 343 0.38 -15.06 -5.40
CA ILE A 343 0.96 -16.34 -5.82
C ILE A 343 -0.14 -17.22 -6.38
N LEU A 344 0.01 -17.67 -7.62
CA LEU A 344 -0.89 -18.65 -8.23
C LEU A 344 -0.46 -20.05 -7.84
N VAL A 345 -1.36 -20.73 -7.16
CA VAL A 345 -1.29 -22.15 -6.88
C VAL A 345 -2.19 -22.87 -7.87
N ALA A 346 -1.64 -23.84 -8.60
CA ALA A 346 -2.37 -24.62 -9.60
C ALA A 346 -2.02 -26.11 -9.43
N PRO A 347 -2.87 -27.03 -9.93
CA PRO A 347 -2.53 -28.44 -9.99
C PRO A 347 -1.19 -28.64 -10.70
N SER A 348 -0.32 -29.48 -10.12
CA SER A 348 0.92 -29.88 -10.77
C SER A 348 0.60 -30.56 -12.09
N THR A 349 0.64 -29.81 -13.19
CA THR A 349 0.52 -30.37 -14.52
C THR A 349 1.78 -31.18 -14.80
N SER A 350 1.61 -32.46 -15.10
CA SER A 350 2.67 -33.43 -15.36
C SER A 350 3.52 -33.16 -16.61
N GLY A 351 3.68 -31.90 -17.06
CA GLY A 351 4.19 -31.56 -18.40
C GLY A 351 5.14 -30.37 -18.56
N ARG A 352 5.43 -29.53 -17.54
CA ARG A 352 6.47 -28.48 -17.65
C ARG A 352 7.60 -28.74 -16.65
N ARG A 353 8.45 -29.72 -16.95
CA ARG A 353 9.69 -29.97 -16.19
C ARG A 353 10.80 -29.04 -16.72
N SER A 354 11.40 -28.24 -15.83
CA SER A 354 12.70 -27.63 -16.11
C SER A 354 13.77 -28.73 -16.31
N PRO A 355 14.65 -28.64 -17.32
CA PRO A 355 15.70 -29.64 -17.49
C PRO A 355 16.68 -29.62 -16.31
N GLY A 356 16.71 -30.69 -15.50
CA GLY A 356 17.76 -30.88 -14.47
C GLY A 356 17.28 -31.19 -13.05
N SER A 357 15.98 -31.28 -12.76
CA SER A 357 15.50 -31.64 -11.41
C SER A 357 15.67 -33.15 -11.10
N PRO A 358 16.11 -33.52 -9.88
CA PRO A 358 16.27 -34.92 -9.49
C PRO A 358 14.92 -35.65 -9.48
N THR A 359 14.94 -36.90 -9.95
CA THR A 359 13.75 -37.74 -10.12
C THR A 359 13.13 -38.10 -8.77
N ARG A 360 12.04 -37.42 -8.37
CA ARG A 360 11.16 -37.90 -7.31
C ARG A 360 10.19 -38.91 -7.93
N GLU A 361 10.36 -40.20 -7.61
CA GLU A 361 9.40 -41.23 -7.98
C GLU A 361 8.04 -40.90 -7.34
N LEU A 362 7.04 -40.63 -8.18
CA LEU A 362 5.66 -40.47 -7.74
C LEU A 362 5.12 -41.86 -7.37
N TYR A 363 4.99 -42.11 -6.08
CA TYR A 363 4.12 -43.19 -5.62
C TYR A 363 2.70 -42.83 -6.06
N ALA A 364 2.13 -43.66 -6.94
CA ALA A 364 0.74 -43.57 -7.37
C ALA A 364 -0.19 -43.95 -6.22
N THR A 365 -0.33 -43.08 -5.23
CA THR A 365 -1.54 -43.02 -4.41
C THR A 365 -2.58 -42.27 -5.22
N GLY A 366 -3.76 -42.84 -5.42
CA GLY A 366 -4.89 -42.23 -6.15
C GLY A 366 -5.49 -40.99 -5.46
N GLY A 367 -4.64 -40.04 -5.07
CA GLY A 367 -4.96 -38.79 -4.41
C GLY A 367 -5.13 -37.64 -5.42
N THR A 368 -5.78 -36.58 -4.93
CA THR A 368 -5.95 -35.31 -5.63
C THR A 368 -4.61 -34.77 -6.14
N PRO A 369 -4.57 -34.12 -7.33
CA PRO A 369 -3.33 -33.57 -7.86
C PRO A 369 -2.75 -32.53 -6.87
N GLU A 370 -1.48 -32.71 -6.52
CA GLU A 370 -0.76 -31.82 -5.60
C GLU A 370 -0.73 -30.40 -6.18
N LEU A 371 -1.19 -29.45 -5.39
CA LEU A 371 -1.22 -28.03 -5.75
C LEU A 371 0.18 -27.45 -5.54
N VAL A 372 0.72 -26.80 -6.57
CA VAL A 372 2.05 -26.19 -6.55
C VAL A 372 2.02 -24.78 -7.10
N THR A 373 3.00 -23.98 -6.69
CA THR A 373 3.16 -22.62 -7.17
C THR A 373 3.56 -22.64 -8.65
N SER A 374 2.88 -21.86 -9.47
CA SER A 374 3.15 -21.79 -10.93
C SER A 374 3.43 -20.37 -11.43
N LYS A 375 3.09 -19.35 -10.65
CA LYS A 375 3.25 -17.95 -11.02
C LYS A 375 3.25 -17.05 -9.80
N ILE A 376 3.98 -15.94 -9.87
CA ILE A 376 3.94 -14.85 -8.89
C ILE A 376 3.73 -13.51 -9.60
N ILE A 377 2.95 -12.63 -8.98
CA ILE A 377 2.63 -11.28 -9.46
C ILE A 377 3.18 -10.29 -8.43
N LEU A 378 4.11 -9.43 -8.83
CA LEU A 378 4.78 -8.45 -7.97
C LEU A 378 4.23 -7.05 -8.25
N HIS A 379 3.56 -6.45 -7.26
CA HIS A 379 2.85 -5.19 -7.42
C HIS A 379 3.72 -3.98 -7.05
N GLY A 380 3.74 -2.97 -7.91
CA GLY A 380 4.56 -1.76 -7.75
C GLY A 380 3.95 -0.69 -6.85
N ASN A 381 2.63 -0.76 -6.58
CA ASN A 381 1.86 0.24 -5.82
C ASN A 381 2.14 1.68 -6.27
N VAL A 382 2.14 1.94 -7.58
CA VAL A 382 2.55 3.24 -8.13
C VAL A 382 1.42 4.28 -7.94
N PRO A 383 1.67 5.44 -7.32
CA PRO A 383 0.69 6.53 -7.26
C PRO A 383 0.14 6.87 -8.65
N GLY A 384 -1.18 7.04 -8.75
CA GLY A 384 -1.87 7.29 -10.02
C GLY A 384 -2.15 6.03 -10.86
N SER A 385 -1.73 4.84 -10.42
CA SER A 385 -2.16 3.59 -11.03
C SER A 385 -3.54 3.15 -10.53
N TYR A 386 -4.26 2.39 -11.34
CA TYR A 386 -5.57 1.85 -10.98
C TYR A 386 -5.56 1.00 -9.68
N PRO A 387 -4.62 0.05 -9.47
CA PRO A 387 -4.57 -0.75 -8.24
C PRO A 387 -3.84 -0.04 -7.08
N PHE A 388 -3.64 1.28 -7.13
CA PHE A 388 -2.93 1.99 -6.09
C PHE A 388 -3.57 1.79 -4.71
N ASN A 389 -2.73 1.55 -3.71
CA ASN A 389 -3.07 1.22 -2.33
C ASN A 389 -3.84 -0.09 -2.13
N ARG A 390 -3.96 -0.97 -3.14
CA ARG A 390 -4.49 -2.33 -2.94
C ARG A 390 -3.44 -3.23 -2.29
N HIS A 391 -2.25 -3.24 -2.89
CA HIS A 391 -1.10 -3.98 -2.42
C HIS A 391 -0.03 -3.01 -1.94
N ARG A 392 0.78 -3.45 -0.99
CA ARG A 392 2.04 -2.79 -0.67
C ARG A 392 2.96 -2.82 -1.90
N ARG A 393 3.84 -1.83 -2.04
CA ARG A 393 4.92 -1.90 -3.02
C ARG A 393 5.81 -3.11 -2.72
N CYS A 394 5.99 -3.96 -3.73
CA CYS A 394 6.93 -5.05 -3.73
C CYS A 394 8.17 -4.64 -4.55
N ARG A 395 9.31 -4.53 -3.88
CA ARG A 395 10.58 -4.30 -4.56
C ARG A 395 11.10 -5.60 -5.11
N TRP A 396 11.62 -5.56 -6.33
CA TRP A 396 12.13 -6.75 -6.99
C TRP A 396 13.40 -6.47 -7.79
N MET A 397 14.12 -7.55 -8.07
CA MET A 397 15.36 -7.55 -8.84
C MET A 397 15.38 -8.77 -9.77
N LEU A 398 15.74 -8.56 -11.03
CA LEU A 398 16.01 -9.66 -11.95
C LEU A 398 17.48 -10.02 -11.88
N HIS A 399 17.79 -11.28 -11.55
CA HIS A 399 19.16 -11.78 -11.41
C HIS A 399 19.48 -12.73 -12.57
N PHE A 400 20.11 -12.21 -13.62
CA PHE A 400 20.52 -12.98 -14.79
C PHE A 400 22.05 -13.23 -14.78
N GLY A 401 22.47 -14.41 -14.30
CA GLY A 401 23.87 -14.85 -14.36
C GLY A 401 24.90 -13.95 -13.65
N SER A 402 26.17 -14.05 -14.05
CA SER A 402 27.31 -13.40 -13.38
C SER A 402 27.56 -11.93 -13.77
N ASN A 403 26.70 -11.32 -14.58
CA ASN A 403 26.90 -9.95 -15.07
C ASN A 403 26.31 -8.89 -14.12
N LYS A 404 27.00 -7.74 -14.03
CA LYS A 404 26.70 -6.62 -13.12
C LYS A 404 25.41 -5.84 -13.45
N GLU A 405 24.72 -6.14 -14.55
CA GLU A 405 23.51 -5.41 -14.94
C GLU A 405 22.31 -5.91 -14.13
N THR A 406 21.97 -5.14 -13.10
CA THR A 406 20.90 -5.47 -12.16
C THR A 406 19.66 -4.67 -12.52
N ILE A 407 18.66 -5.32 -13.12
CA ILE A 407 17.36 -4.70 -13.38
C ILE A 407 16.54 -4.74 -12.10
N THR A 408 15.97 -3.61 -11.70
CA THR A 408 15.21 -3.47 -10.45
C THR A 408 13.80 -2.93 -10.70
N SER A 409 12.96 -2.99 -9.66
CA SER A 409 11.64 -2.35 -9.63
C SER A 409 11.64 -0.83 -9.78
N GLU A 410 12.81 -0.19 -9.73
CA GLU A 410 12.99 1.25 -9.93
C GLU A 410 13.49 1.61 -11.34
N THR A 411 13.95 0.62 -12.12
CA THR A 411 14.48 0.82 -13.48
C THR A 411 13.33 1.17 -14.44
N PRO A 412 13.39 2.28 -15.18
CA PRO A 412 12.37 2.62 -16.17
C PRO A 412 12.26 1.57 -17.27
N TYR A 413 11.04 1.28 -17.73
CA TYR A 413 10.84 0.24 -18.73
C TYR A 413 11.57 0.51 -20.06
N GLY A 414 11.78 1.77 -20.42
CA GLY A 414 12.57 2.16 -21.60
C GLY A 414 14.02 1.67 -21.55
N GLU A 415 14.58 1.47 -20.35
CA GLU A 415 15.91 0.87 -20.14
C GLU A 415 15.84 -0.65 -20.04
N ILE A 416 14.78 -1.19 -19.42
CA ILE A 416 14.54 -2.64 -19.31
C ILE A 416 14.41 -3.27 -20.69
N SER A 417 13.56 -2.71 -21.56
CA SER A 417 13.19 -3.28 -22.84
C SER A 417 14.39 -3.64 -23.74
N PRO A 418 15.36 -2.75 -24.02
CA PRO A 418 16.53 -3.09 -24.84
C PRO A 418 17.42 -4.17 -24.23
N ILE A 419 17.61 -4.18 -22.90
CA ILE A 419 18.43 -5.20 -22.20
C ILE A 419 17.78 -6.58 -22.37
N LEU A 420 16.47 -6.69 -22.12
CA LEU A 420 15.75 -7.94 -22.27
C LEU A 420 15.68 -8.37 -23.75
N LYS A 421 15.44 -7.46 -24.69
CA LYS A 421 15.44 -7.77 -26.13
C LYS A 421 16.76 -8.38 -26.60
N GLU A 422 17.89 -7.86 -26.12
CA GLU A 422 19.19 -8.45 -26.44
C GLU A 422 19.34 -9.85 -25.81
N ARG A 423 18.93 -10.01 -24.55
CA ARG A 423 19.06 -11.26 -23.81
C ARG A 423 18.29 -12.44 -24.41
N TRP A 424 17.09 -12.21 -24.95
CA TRP A 424 16.24 -13.25 -25.56
C TRP A 424 16.25 -13.22 -27.09
N ARG A 425 17.17 -12.48 -27.71
CA ARG A 425 17.36 -12.49 -29.16
C ARG A 425 17.52 -13.94 -29.66
N GLY A 426 16.64 -14.36 -30.58
CA GLY A 426 16.66 -15.72 -31.14
C GLY A 426 16.11 -16.82 -30.24
N SER A 427 15.51 -16.50 -29.08
CA SER A 427 14.81 -17.47 -28.21
C SER A 427 13.37 -17.74 -28.64
N TYR A 428 12.81 -16.94 -29.56
CA TYR A 428 11.45 -17.06 -30.06
C TYR A 428 11.38 -17.98 -31.28
N ALA A 429 10.26 -18.67 -31.49
CA ALA A 429 10.10 -19.58 -32.62
C ALA A 429 10.02 -18.86 -33.96
N SER A 430 9.61 -17.58 -33.97
CA SER A 430 9.59 -16.74 -35.17
C SER A 430 9.76 -15.25 -34.88
N PRO A 431 10.19 -14.43 -35.86
CA PRO A 431 10.22 -12.97 -35.73
C PRO A 431 8.83 -12.35 -35.48
N ALA A 432 7.77 -13.01 -35.94
CA ALA A 432 6.39 -12.55 -35.73
C ALA A 432 5.94 -12.76 -34.28
N GLU A 433 6.35 -13.87 -33.65
CA GLU A 433 6.14 -14.13 -32.23
C GLU A 433 6.95 -13.15 -31.37
N GLU A 434 8.22 -12.94 -31.70
CA GLU A 434 9.05 -11.94 -31.02
C GLU A 434 8.40 -10.55 -31.05
N ALA A 435 7.91 -10.13 -32.23
CA ALA A 435 7.23 -8.85 -32.39
C ALA A 435 5.88 -8.78 -31.67
N SER A 436 5.17 -9.90 -31.48
CA SER A 436 3.88 -9.91 -30.80
C SER A 436 4.03 -9.80 -29.28
N PHE A 437 4.98 -10.52 -28.69
CA PHE A 437 5.28 -10.46 -27.25
C PHE A 437 5.86 -9.10 -26.84
N GLN A 438 6.70 -8.51 -27.69
CA GLN A 438 7.38 -7.25 -27.40
C GLN A 438 6.57 -6.00 -27.79
N ARG A 439 5.42 -6.15 -28.45
CA ARG A 439 4.51 -5.04 -28.77
C ARG A 439 3.67 -4.72 -27.54
N GLY A 440 3.64 -3.43 -27.16
CA GLY A 440 2.79 -2.95 -26.07
C GLY A 440 1.32 -3.26 -26.36
N MET A 441 0.74 -4.16 -25.57
CA MET A 441 -0.69 -4.46 -25.63
C MET A 441 -1.42 -3.56 -24.64
N VAL A 442 -2.25 -2.65 -25.16
CA VAL A 442 -2.98 -1.68 -24.33
C VAL A 442 -4.01 -2.40 -23.46
N LEU A 443 -3.90 -2.22 -22.16
CA LEU A 443 -4.85 -2.70 -21.17
C LEU A 443 -5.73 -1.55 -20.70
N ASN A 444 -7.02 -1.64 -21.00
CA ASN A 444 -8.03 -0.69 -20.53
C ASN A 444 -8.75 -1.27 -19.31
N ARG A 445 -8.46 -0.72 -18.13
CA ARG A 445 -9.05 -1.17 -16.86
C ARG A 445 -10.39 -0.49 -16.54
N GLY A 446 -10.78 0.53 -17.30
CA GLY A 446 -12.01 1.31 -17.05
C GLY A 446 -13.31 0.68 -17.58
N TRP A 447 -13.22 -0.44 -18.32
CA TRP A 447 -14.35 -0.99 -19.09
C TRP A 447 -14.99 -2.22 -18.44
N GLY A 448 -14.59 -2.62 -17.22
CA GLY A 448 -15.19 -3.73 -16.47
C GLY A 448 -15.00 -5.13 -17.06
N GLU A 449 -14.73 -5.23 -18.36
CA GLU A 449 -14.45 -6.46 -19.08
C GLU A 449 -13.01 -6.43 -19.59
N THR A 450 -12.16 -7.24 -18.96
CA THR A 450 -10.81 -7.49 -19.44
C THR A 450 -10.75 -8.91 -19.99
N PRO A 451 -10.05 -9.15 -21.12
CA PRO A 451 -10.03 -10.45 -21.78
C PRO A 451 -9.54 -11.54 -20.81
N GLY A 452 -10.29 -12.64 -20.74
CA GLY A 452 -10.19 -13.76 -19.76
C GLY A 452 -8.87 -14.55 -19.71
N SER A 453 -7.77 -13.99 -20.20
CA SER A 453 -6.42 -14.56 -20.10
C SER A 453 -5.46 -13.71 -19.26
N SER A 454 -5.81 -12.47 -18.89
CA SER A 454 -4.88 -11.56 -18.18
C SER A 454 -5.48 -10.82 -16.98
N ILE A 455 -6.80 -10.88 -16.75
CA ILE A 455 -7.45 -10.41 -15.52
C ILE A 455 -8.63 -11.35 -15.23
N GLU A 456 -8.47 -12.18 -14.21
CA GLU A 456 -9.48 -12.42 -13.19
C GLU A 456 -8.85 -11.92 -11.87
N LEU A 457 -8.37 -10.68 -11.92
CA LEU A 457 -7.53 -10.03 -10.89
C LEU A 457 -8.36 -9.20 -9.91
N LEU A 458 -9.69 -9.34 -9.90
CA LEU A 458 -10.59 -8.57 -9.04
C LEU A 458 -11.82 -9.43 -8.73
N GLY A 459 -11.94 -9.87 -7.48
CA GLY A 459 -13.25 -10.20 -6.95
C GLY A 459 -14.17 -9.00 -7.15
N SER A 460 -15.32 -9.24 -7.77
CA SER A 460 -16.53 -8.49 -7.46
C SER A 460 -16.69 -8.45 -5.94
N TRP A 461 -16.99 -7.28 -5.37
CA TRP A 461 -17.34 -6.91 -3.97
C TRP A 461 -16.70 -5.51 -3.75
N GLU A 462 -17.38 -4.35 -3.79
CA GLU A 462 -18.77 -3.99 -3.45
C GLU A 462 -19.42 -3.15 -4.57
N GLU A 463 -20.46 -3.67 -5.23
CA GLU A 463 -21.52 -2.80 -5.78
C GLU A 463 -22.68 -2.83 -4.77
N ASN A 464 -22.88 -1.74 -4.03
CA ASN A 464 -24.21 -1.44 -3.52
C ASN A 464 -25.06 -0.97 -4.71
N PRO A 465 -26.14 -1.68 -5.09
CA PRO A 465 -26.95 -1.29 -6.23
C PRO A 465 -27.96 -0.23 -5.77
N SER A 466 -27.49 0.99 -5.52
CA SER A 466 -28.39 2.12 -5.22
C SER A 466 -27.77 3.47 -5.59
N ASN A 467 -27.42 3.64 -6.87
CA ASN A 467 -27.63 4.89 -7.62
C ASN A 467 -27.10 4.76 -9.06
N LYS A 468 -27.84 4.04 -9.91
CA LYS A 468 -27.75 4.26 -11.36
C LYS A 468 -28.72 5.37 -11.73
N ASN A 469 -28.19 6.58 -11.85
CA ASN A 469 -28.57 7.64 -12.80
C ASN A 469 -28.31 9.03 -12.20
N LYS A 470 -27.07 9.53 -12.38
CA LYS A 470 -26.79 10.95 -12.53
C LYS A 470 -25.54 11.11 -13.40
N THR A 471 -25.77 11.46 -14.66
CA THR A 471 -24.75 12.01 -15.55
C THR A 471 -24.40 13.41 -15.04
N ASP A 472 -23.45 13.50 -14.10
CA ASP A 472 -22.81 14.78 -13.77
C ASP A 472 -21.60 14.97 -14.70
N HIS A 473 -21.79 15.81 -15.71
CA HIS A 473 -20.70 16.43 -16.44
C HIS A 473 -20.02 17.45 -15.52
N ASN A 474 -18.98 17.03 -14.79
CA ASN A 474 -18.04 17.94 -14.15
C ASN A 474 -16.71 17.90 -14.94
N PRO A 475 -16.27 19.00 -15.57
CA PRO A 475 -15.15 18.97 -16.51
C PRO A 475 -13.74 19.06 -15.88
N GLU A 476 -13.59 18.89 -14.57
CA GLU A 476 -12.30 19.11 -13.87
C GLU A 476 -11.68 17.90 -13.15
N ILE A 477 -12.23 16.69 -13.34
CA ILE A 477 -11.51 15.46 -12.94
C ILE A 477 -10.92 14.89 -14.23
N PRO A 478 -9.60 15.02 -14.50
CA PRO A 478 -9.02 14.27 -15.59
C PRO A 478 -9.32 12.79 -15.30
N SER A 479 -9.80 12.06 -16.31
CA SER A 479 -9.91 10.60 -16.26
C SER A 479 -8.51 9.98 -16.15
N SER A 480 -7.86 10.19 -15.01
CA SER A 480 -6.39 10.22 -14.87
C SER A 480 -5.76 8.86 -14.67
N LEU A 481 -6.57 7.81 -14.50
CA LEU A 481 -6.10 6.43 -14.55
C LEU A 481 -5.90 6.04 -16.01
N GLY A 482 -4.77 6.48 -16.59
CA GLY A 482 -4.42 6.18 -17.97
C GLY A 482 -4.26 4.67 -18.21
N ASN A 483 -4.57 4.23 -19.43
CA ASN A 483 -4.31 2.86 -19.87
C ASN A 483 -2.84 2.46 -19.62
N THR A 484 -2.62 1.20 -19.27
CA THR A 484 -1.30 0.58 -19.17
C THR A 484 -0.99 -0.21 -20.44
N GLU A 485 0.28 -0.55 -20.64
CA GLU A 485 0.73 -1.41 -21.72
C GLU A 485 1.38 -2.66 -21.15
N LEU A 486 1.06 -3.81 -21.74
CA LEU A 486 1.62 -5.10 -21.38
C LEU A 486 2.74 -5.47 -22.36
N TYR A 487 3.86 -5.93 -21.81
CA TYR A 487 5.03 -6.36 -22.57
C TYR A 487 5.53 -7.71 -22.05
N GLY A 488 5.66 -8.68 -22.94
CA GLY A 488 6.04 -10.05 -22.60
C GLY A 488 7.49 -10.38 -23.00
N PHE A 489 8.13 -11.18 -22.16
CA PHE A 489 9.38 -11.89 -22.43
C PHE A 489 9.23 -13.34 -21.92
N PRO A 490 10.09 -14.29 -22.31
CA PRO A 490 9.99 -15.66 -21.81
C PRO A 490 9.98 -15.72 -20.28
N GLY A 491 8.86 -16.20 -19.72
CA GLY A 491 8.61 -16.30 -18.28
C GLY A 491 8.31 -15.00 -17.55
N LEU A 492 8.23 -13.85 -18.26
CA LEU A 492 8.03 -12.53 -17.67
C LEU A 492 6.95 -11.73 -18.41
N LEU A 493 6.14 -10.98 -17.66
CA LEU A 493 5.18 -10.02 -18.22
C LEU A 493 5.21 -8.74 -17.40
N PHE A 494 5.47 -7.62 -18.07
CA PHE A 494 5.53 -6.29 -17.49
C PHE A 494 4.25 -5.53 -17.81
N GLU A 495 3.61 -4.98 -16.80
CA GLU A 495 2.60 -3.94 -16.96
C GLU A 495 3.26 -2.57 -16.72
N VAL A 496 3.18 -1.70 -17.71
CA VAL A 496 3.91 -0.44 -17.75
C VAL A 496 2.93 0.73 -17.87
N LEU A 497 3.14 1.74 -17.03
CA LEU A 497 2.38 3.00 -17.09
C LEU A 497 2.92 3.89 -18.19
N LYS A 498 2.13 4.88 -18.62
CA LYS A 498 2.53 5.86 -19.67
C LYS A 498 3.81 6.63 -19.35
N ASN A 499 4.15 6.79 -18.07
CA ASN A 499 5.39 7.43 -17.63
C ASN A 499 6.61 6.47 -17.65
N GLY A 500 6.45 5.23 -18.12
CA GLY A 500 7.51 4.23 -18.18
C GLY A 500 7.78 3.48 -16.87
N SER A 501 7.03 3.76 -15.81
CA SER A 501 7.14 3.00 -14.55
C SER A 501 6.52 1.62 -14.69
N VAL A 502 7.19 0.59 -14.18
CA VAL A 502 6.62 -0.76 -14.09
C VAL A 502 5.63 -0.81 -12.94
N ASN A 503 4.35 -0.98 -13.28
CA ASN A 503 3.28 -1.13 -12.30
C ASN A 503 3.21 -2.53 -11.73
N CYS A 504 3.47 -3.54 -12.55
CA CYS A 504 3.39 -4.94 -12.15
C CYS A 504 4.38 -5.79 -12.94
N LEU A 505 4.99 -6.76 -12.28
CA LEU A 505 5.80 -7.81 -12.91
C LEU A 505 5.19 -9.17 -12.58
N THR A 506 4.77 -9.92 -13.60
CA THR A 506 4.34 -11.31 -13.48
C THR A 506 5.49 -12.23 -13.90
N VAL A 507 5.79 -13.24 -13.10
CA VAL A 507 6.77 -14.29 -13.41
C VAL A 507 6.05 -15.65 -13.41
N TYR A 508 6.28 -16.49 -14.42
CA TYR A 508 5.57 -17.76 -14.63
C TYR A 508 6.36 -18.78 -15.46
#